data_AF-A0A526M5V4-F1
#
_entry.id   AF-A0A526M5V4-F1
#
_cell.length_a   1.000
_cell.length_b   1.000
_cell.length_c   1.000
_cell.angle_alpha   90.00
_cell.angle_beta   90.00
_cell.angle_gamma   90.00
#
_symmetry.space_group_name_H-M   'P 1'
#
loop_
_entity.id
_entity.type
_entity.pdbx_description
1 polymer ?
#
loop_
_entity_poly.entity_id
_entity_poly.type
_entity_poly.pdbx_seq_one_letter_code
_entity_poly.pdbx_strand_id
1 'polypeptide(L)'
;MEPDRLPVAPRPYRDELLSSWMARVACRYGLTAEELAGHFAVDGNCLSSPLAIDDRAPALDQTRVLAQACGVDPERLQRLALSKRYPHRSRSWYVSAGPEWAPLARPRSTPVCVACFAADQAAGRDAYLRAGWMLGERCICPMHGRLLHDRCVSCHRQLSVAFHLHEGSARPACSHCARLLTDRGGEGDQPQDTALVATALATQQRITASLNGENPEGDRLEKALSVLWAPLDHPAAARPVLALWFNEAGWRCPDDVRHAVGAATPLGQLPVRWRFITLLAFDDVFGTRLLGGEGLPPLAAHLMRRAAPRQIRFSSRRPSGQALKRSSAEYERLARQILADPGWIAAAKLPPRKRERVRARLIDAALARNPPASPGATLSPKPPSDEQAIQKC
;
A
#
# COMPACT_ATOMS: atom_id res chain seq x y z
N MET A 1 -20.72 -16.62 -29.28
CA MET A 1 -20.41 -17.55 -28.19
C MET A 1 -20.72 -16.80 -26.91
N GLU A 2 -21.74 -17.21 -26.17
CA GLU A 2 -21.91 -16.69 -24.80
C GLU A 2 -20.63 -17.02 -24.03
N PRO A 3 -20.02 -16.08 -23.29
CA PRO A 3 -18.84 -16.41 -22.50
C PRO A 3 -19.25 -17.43 -21.44
N ASP A 4 -18.64 -18.61 -21.52
CA ASP A 4 -18.92 -19.76 -20.69
C ASP A 4 -18.86 -19.38 -19.21
N ARG A 5 -20.01 -19.49 -18.53
CA ARG A 5 -20.09 -19.27 -17.09
C ARG A 5 -19.30 -20.36 -16.38
N LEU A 6 -18.61 -19.97 -15.32
CA LEU A 6 -17.95 -20.89 -14.41
C LEU A 6 -18.98 -21.84 -13.77
N PRO A 7 -18.73 -23.17 -13.78
CA PRO A 7 -19.64 -24.13 -13.16
C PRO A 7 -19.83 -23.95 -11.65
N VAL A 8 -18.80 -23.46 -10.95
CA VAL A 8 -18.76 -23.33 -9.49
C VAL A 8 -18.21 -21.95 -9.13
N ALA A 9 -19.10 -21.02 -8.83
CA ALA A 9 -18.73 -19.69 -8.35
C ALA A 9 -19.49 -19.37 -7.04
N PRO A 10 -18.84 -19.45 -5.86
CA PRO A 10 -19.48 -19.05 -4.60
C PRO A 10 -19.92 -17.57 -4.68
N ARG A 11 -21.05 -17.26 -4.05
CA ARG A 11 -21.55 -15.88 -3.98
C ARG A 11 -20.68 -15.04 -3.03
N PRO A 12 -20.39 -13.77 -3.36
CA PRO A 12 -19.60 -12.91 -2.49
C PRO A 12 -20.36 -12.56 -1.20
N TYR A 13 -19.67 -12.46 -0.07
CA TYR A 13 -20.28 -11.99 1.19
C TYR A 13 -20.43 -10.47 1.20
N ARG A 14 -21.40 -9.99 1.98
CA ARG A 14 -21.71 -8.56 2.04
C ARG A 14 -20.53 -7.72 2.49
N ASP A 15 -19.66 -8.21 3.37
CA ASP A 15 -18.50 -7.49 3.91
C ASP A 15 -17.16 -8.03 3.41
N GLU A 16 -17.15 -8.79 2.31
CA GLU A 16 -15.95 -9.38 1.73
C GLU A 16 -15.18 -8.40 0.80
N LEU A 17 -13.86 -8.59 0.71
CA LEU A 17 -12.99 -7.96 -0.29
C LEU A 17 -13.17 -8.60 -1.68
N LEU A 18 -13.08 -7.81 -2.75
CA LEU A 18 -13.21 -8.34 -4.11
C LEU A 18 -12.12 -9.38 -4.42
N SER A 19 -10.88 -9.10 -4.00
CA SER A 19 -9.74 -10.01 -4.11
C SER A 19 -9.96 -11.33 -3.37
N SER A 20 -10.56 -11.27 -2.16
CA SER A 20 -10.93 -12.47 -1.38
C SER A 20 -11.97 -13.31 -2.08
N TRP A 21 -13.04 -12.68 -2.57
CA TRP A 21 -14.08 -13.38 -3.29
C TRP A 21 -13.50 -14.09 -4.52
N MET A 22 -12.68 -13.39 -5.31
CA MET A 22 -12.04 -13.99 -6.48
C MET A 22 -11.10 -15.13 -6.10
N ALA A 23 -10.33 -15.00 -5.03
CA ALA A 23 -9.45 -16.07 -4.55
C ALA A 23 -10.23 -17.32 -4.11
N ARG A 24 -11.41 -17.15 -3.51
CA ARG A 24 -12.30 -18.27 -3.16
C ARG A 24 -12.94 -18.94 -4.38
N VAL A 25 -13.24 -18.18 -5.43
CA VAL A 25 -13.70 -18.75 -6.70
C VAL A 25 -12.54 -19.53 -7.32
N ALA A 26 -11.37 -18.90 -7.46
CA ALA A 26 -10.18 -19.48 -8.08
C ALA A 26 -9.69 -20.75 -7.38
N CYS A 27 -9.76 -20.82 -6.05
CA CYS A 27 -9.32 -22.02 -5.33
C CYS A 27 -10.15 -23.28 -5.64
N ARG A 28 -11.37 -23.13 -6.20
CA ARG A 28 -12.20 -24.27 -6.68
C ARG A 28 -11.65 -24.89 -7.95
N TYR A 29 -10.84 -24.13 -8.69
CA TYR A 29 -10.22 -24.51 -9.95
C TYR A 29 -8.72 -24.78 -9.80
N GLY A 30 -8.18 -24.72 -8.58
CA GLY A 30 -6.74 -24.86 -8.34
C GLY A 30 -5.91 -23.68 -8.87
N LEU A 31 -6.54 -22.52 -9.07
CA LEU A 31 -5.91 -21.30 -9.59
C LEU A 31 -5.78 -20.24 -8.49
N THR A 32 -4.88 -19.28 -8.71
CA THR A 32 -4.86 -18.01 -7.98
C THR A 32 -5.93 -17.05 -8.52
N ALA A 33 -6.28 -16.03 -7.73
CA ALA A 33 -7.27 -15.04 -8.12
C ALA A 33 -6.88 -14.32 -9.42
N GLU A 34 -5.60 -14.00 -9.56
CA GLU A 34 -5.08 -13.29 -10.70
C GLU A 34 -4.95 -14.18 -11.95
N GLU A 35 -4.60 -15.46 -11.79
CA GLU A 35 -4.65 -16.43 -12.90
C GLU A 35 -6.07 -16.59 -13.42
N LEU A 36 -7.05 -16.78 -12.53
CA LEU A 36 -8.45 -16.89 -12.92
C LEU A 36 -8.94 -15.60 -13.59
N ALA A 37 -8.59 -14.43 -13.05
CA ALA A 37 -8.94 -13.15 -13.68
C ALA A 37 -8.32 -12.99 -15.07
N GLY A 38 -7.09 -13.50 -15.28
CA GLY A 38 -6.41 -13.51 -16.57
C GLY A 38 -7.14 -14.32 -17.64
N HIS A 39 -7.83 -15.41 -17.26
CA HIS A 39 -8.66 -16.19 -18.19
C HIS A 39 -9.87 -15.44 -18.74
N PHE A 40 -10.29 -14.35 -18.08
CA PHE A 40 -11.42 -13.55 -18.53
C PHE A 40 -11.03 -12.29 -19.31
N ALA A 41 -9.73 -11.97 -19.41
CA ALA A 41 -9.28 -10.83 -20.20
C ALA A 41 -9.53 -11.10 -21.69
N VAL A 42 -10.41 -10.30 -22.31
CA VAL A 42 -10.93 -10.50 -23.68
C VAL A 42 -9.87 -10.27 -24.76
N ASP A 43 -8.80 -9.55 -24.45
CA ASP A 43 -7.69 -9.35 -25.37
C ASP A 43 -6.62 -10.39 -25.05
N GLY A 44 -6.34 -11.31 -25.99
CA GLY A 44 -5.36 -12.40 -25.90
C GLY A 44 -3.90 -12.00 -25.65
N ASN A 45 -3.66 -10.85 -25.04
CA ASN A 45 -2.39 -10.41 -24.49
C ASN A 45 -2.16 -11.05 -23.12
N CYS A 46 -2.06 -12.39 -23.08
CA CYS A 46 -1.80 -13.22 -21.90
C CYS A 46 -0.41 -13.01 -21.26
N LEU A 47 0.29 -11.90 -21.53
CA LEU A 47 1.68 -11.69 -21.08
C LEU A 47 1.90 -10.27 -20.57
N SER A 48 1.33 -9.99 -19.40
CA SER A 48 1.88 -9.03 -18.44
C SER A 48 1.46 -9.52 -17.06
N SER A 49 2.41 -9.60 -16.13
CA SER A 49 2.26 -10.15 -14.76
C SER A 49 0.82 -10.08 -14.21
N PRO A 50 0.28 -11.15 -13.60
CA PRO A 50 -1.07 -11.15 -13.04
C PRO A 50 -1.35 -9.85 -12.27
N LEU A 51 -2.23 -9.01 -12.81
CA LEU A 51 -2.51 -7.70 -12.21
C LEU A 51 -3.27 -7.95 -10.91
N ALA A 52 -2.75 -7.42 -9.79
CA ALA A 52 -3.42 -7.51 -8.51
C ALA A 52 -4.83 -6.90 -8.60
N ILE A 53 -5.82 -7.60 -8.05
CA ILE A 53 -7.21 -7.14 -8.01
C ILE A 53 -7.30 -5.91 -7.11
N ASP A 54 -7.79 -4.79 -7.64
CA ASP A 54 -7.96 -3.57 -6.85
C ASP A 54 -9.24 -3.64 -6.00
N ASP A 55 -9.08 -3.89 -4.70
CA ASP A 55 -10.18 -3.84 -3.75
C ASP A 55 -10.76 -2.43 -3.53
N ARG A 56 -10.01 -1.38 -3.86
CA ARG A 56 -10.42 0.00 -3.57
C ARG A 56 -11.42 0.51 -4.60
N ALA A 57 -11.01 0.53 -5.85
CA ALA A 57 -11.77 1.10 -6.96
C ALA A 57 -11.57 0.26 -8.22
N PRO A 58 -12.06 -1.00 -8.21
CA PRO A 58 -11.91 -1.91 -9.34
C PRO A 58 -12.57 -1.32 -10.59
N ALA A 59 -11.96 -1.58 -11.75
CA ALA A 59 -12.46 -1.05 -13.01
C ALA A 59 -13.84 -1.66 -13.36
N LEU A 60 -14.73 -0.83 -13.93
CA LEU A 60 -16.13 -1.23 -14.17
C LEU A 60 -16.25 -2.34 -15.22
N ASP A 61 -15.40 -2.30 -16.24
CA ASP A 61 -15.24 -3.33 -17.25
C ASP A 61 -14.76 -4.65 -16.63
N GLN A 62 -13.72 -4.61 -15.80
CA GLN A 62 -13.21 -5.79 -15.10
C GLN A 62 -14.30 -6.41 -14.23
N THR A 63 -14.98 -5.62 -13.39
CA THR A 63 -16.06 -6.14 -12.53
C THR A 63 -17.24 -6.71 -13.33
N ARG A 64 -17.58 -6.12 -14.49
CA ARG A 64 -18.65 -6.64 -15.37
C ARG A 64 -18.28 -7.99 -15.97
N VAL A 65 -17.03 -8.14 -16.44
CA VAL A 65 -16.52 -9.41 -16.98
C VAL A 65 -16.54 -10.50 -15.91
N LEU A 66 -16.04 -10.19 -14.70
CA LEU A 66 -16.06 -11.13 -13.57
C LEU A 66 -17.50 -11.51 -13.17
N ALA A 67 -18.41 -10.53 -13.13
CA ALA A 67 -19.82 -10.74 -12.83
C ALA A 67 -20.47 -11.71 -13.83
N GLN A 68 -20.22 -11.49 -15.13
CA GLN A 68 -20.75 -12.33 -16.19
C GLN A 68 -20.22 -13.76 -16.09
N ALA A 69 -18.89 -13.92 -15.99
CA ALA A 69 -18.24 -15.22 -15.91
C ALA A 69 -18.65 -16.01 -14.66
N CYS A 70 -18.86 -15.33 -13.52
CA CYS A 70 -19.28 -15.96 -12.27
C CYS A 70 -20.81 -16.02 -12.09
N GLY A 71 -21.59 -15.54 -13.07
CA GLY A 71 -23.04 -15.46 -13.00
C GLY A 71 -23.57 -14.63 -11.82
N VAL A 72 -22.82 -13.63 -11.35
CA VAL A 72 -23.16 -12.73 -10.24
C VAL A 72 -23.71 -11.41 -10.78
N ASP A 73 -24.62 -10.78 -10.05
CA ASP A 73 -25.08 -9.41 -10.34
C ASP A 73 -23.91 -8.40 -10.31
N PRO A 74 -23.64 -7.64 -11.39
CA PRO A 74 -22.58 -6.63 -11.43
C PRO A 74 -22.68 -5.60 -10.30
N GLU A 75 -23.88 -5.18 -9.90
CA GLU A 75 -24.05 -4.20 -8.82
C GLU A 75 -23.60 -4.78 -7.47
N ARG A 76 -23.80 -6.08 -7.25
CA ARG A 76 -23.29 -6.78 -6.07
C ARG A 76 -21.76 -6.74 -6.00
N LEU A 77 -21.05 -6.90 -7.12
CA LEU A 77 -19.59 -6.79 -7.14
C LEU A 77 -19.10 -5.35 -6.95
N GLN A 78 -19.77 -4.38 -7.56
CA GLN A 78 -19.43 -2.96 -7.35
C GLN A 78 -19.57 -2.53 -5.89
N ARG A 79 -20.57 -3.06 -5.17
CA ARG A 79 -20.74 -2.82 -3.72
C ARG A 79 -19.62 -3.41 -2.86
N LEU A 80 -18.77 -4.31 -3.38
CA LEU A 80 -17.61 -4.82 -2.65
C LEU A 80 -16.46 -3.80 -2.60
N ALA A 81 -16.37 -2.89 -3.57
CA ALA A 81 -15.32 -1.89 -3.65
C ALA A 81 -15.27 -1.01 -2.39
N LEU A 82 -14.08 -0.84 -1.81
CA LEU A 82 -13.92 -0.05 -0.59
C LEU A 82 -14.39 1.41 -0.79
N SER A 83 -14.15 1.98 -1.98
CA SER A 83 -14.63 3.33 -2.33
C SER A 83 -16.14 3.48 -2.35
N LYS A 84 -16.88 2.40 -2.65
CA LYS A 84 -18.35 2.39 -2.59
C LYS A 84 -18.86 2.16 -1.16
N ARG A 85 -18.14 1.38 -0.36
CA ARG A 85 -18.47 1.11 1.05
C ARG A 85 -18.20 2.30 1.96
N TYR A 86 -17.12 3.04 1.71
CA TYR A 86 -16.68 4.17 2.52
C TYR A 86 -16.37 5.37 1.59
N PRO A 87 -17.40 6.05 1.07
CA PRO A 87 -17.26 7.08 0.02
C PRO A 87 -16.49 8.32 0.48
N HIS A 88 -16.59 8.68 1.76
CA HIS A 88 -15.93 9.87 2.32
C HIS A 88 -14.47 9.63 2.72
N ARG A 89 -13.97 8.40 2.57
CA ARG A 89 -12.65 8.01 3.09
C ARG A 89 -11.55 8.18 2.05
N SER A 90 -10.56 9.03 2.38
CA SER A 90 -9.33 9.20 1.59
C SER A 90 -8.52 7.91 1.47
N ARG A 91 -7.71 7.81 0.41
CA ARG A 91 -6.88 6.62 0.10
C ARG A 91 -5.90 6.26 1.21
N SER A 92 -5.39 7.26 1.91
CA SER A 92 -4.40 7.10 2.98
C SER A 92 -4.92 6.39 4.23
N TRP A 93 -6.24 6.33 4.39
CA TRP A 93 -6.94 5.65 5.48
C TRP A 93 -7.18 4.16 5.22
N TYR A 94 -6.59 3.62 4.16
CA TYR A 94 -6.58 2.19 3.86
C TYR A 94 -5.20 1.60 4.02
N VAL A 95 -5.14 0.31 4.32
CA VAL A 95 -3.88 -0.44 4.37
C VAL A 95 -3.17 -0.37 3.02
N SER A 96 -1.90 -0.01 3.06
CA SER A 96 -1.04 0.17 1.89
C SER A 96 0.31 -0.49 2.11
N ALA A 97 1.02 -0.80 1.03
CA ALA A 97 2.34 -1.43 1.05
C ALA A 97 3.47 -0.51 1.56
N GLY A 98 3.15 0.68 2.08
CA GLY A 98 4.10 1.76 2.36
C GLY A 98 4.18 2.78 1.21
N PRO A 99 5.09 3.77 1.28
CA PRO A 99 5.20 4.81 0.27
C PRO A 99 5.67 4.26 -1.09
N GLU A 100 5.27 4.91 -2.18
CA GLU A 100 5.50 4.44 -3.57
C GLU A 100 6.98 4.25 -3.95
N TRP A 101 7.91 4.90 -3.24
CA TRP A 101 9.36 4.73 -3.43
C TRP A 101 9.94 3.56 -2.63
N ALA A 102 9.21 3.03 -1.64
CA ALA A 102 9.61 1.79 -0.98
C ALA A 102 9.57 0.67 -2.03
N PRO A 103 10.48 -0.32 -1.97
CA PRO A 103 10.56 -1.34 -3.01
C PRO A 103 9.17 -1.92 -3.30
N LEU A 104 8.76 -1.86 -4.57
CA LEU A 104 7.54 -2.46 -5.14
C LEU A 104 7.34 -3.94 -4.77
N ALA A 105 8.35 -4.57 -4.16
CA ALA A 105 8.40 -5.93 -3.67
C ALA A 105 7.69 -6.18 -2.33
N ARG A 106 7.10 -5.17 -1.66
CA ARG A 106 6.31 -5.43 -0.45
C ARG A 106 4.83 -5.66 -0.83
N PRO A 107 4.34 -6.92 -0.86
CA PRO A 107 2.92 -7.16 -1.11
C PRO A 107 2.07 -6.49 -0.04
N ARG A 108 0.93 -5.93 -0.45
CA ARG A 108 -0.10 -5.46 0.50
C ARG A 108 -0.47 -6.64 1.39
N SER A 109 -0.34 -6.46 2.69
CA SER A 109 -0.74 -7.45 3.66
C SER A 109 -2.07 -7.03 4.25
N THR A 110 -3.12 -7.77 3.91
CA THR A 110 -4.40 -7.63 4.57
C THR A 110 -4.26 -8.22 5.97
N PRO A 111 -4.35 -7.42 7.04
CA PRO A 111 -4.33 -7.96 8.38
C PRO A 111 -5.59 -8.82 8.59
N VAL A 112 -5.50 -9.89 9.37
CA VAL A 112 -6.61 -10.84 9.53
C VAL A 112 -6.92 -11.15 10.98
N CYS A 113 -8.15 -11.58 11.24
CA CYS A 113 -8.50 -12.19 12.51
C CYS A 113 -8.66 -13.70 12.32
N VAL A 114 -7.81 -14.50 12.95
CA VAL A 114 -7.89 -15.97 12.87
C VAL A 114 -9.14 -16.52 13.56
N ALA A 115 -9.61 -15.86 14.62
CA ALA A 115 -10.88 -16.21 15.27
C ALA A 115 -12.09 -15.98 14.35
N CYS A 116 -12.05 -14.96 13.47
CA CYS A 116 -13.06 -14.80 12.43
C CYS A 116 -13.08 -15.98 11.45
N PHE A 117 -11.91 -16.51 11.06
CA PHE A 117 -11.86 -17.69 10.20
C PHE A 117 -12.37 -18.94 10.92
N ALA A 118 -12.07 -19.10 12.20
CA ALA A 118 -12.62 -20.18 13.01
C ALA A 118 -14.15 -20.07 13.14
N ALA A 119 -14.70 -18.86 13.33
CA ALA A 119 -16.13 -18.62 13.34
C ALA A 119 -16.79 -18.89 11.98
N ASP A 120 -16.12 -18.56 10.87
CA ASP A 120 -16.56 -18.92 9.51
C ASP A 120 -16.64 -20.45 9.35
N GLN A 121 -15.60 -21.17 9.82
CA GLN A 121 -15.58 -22.63 9.81
C GLN A 121 -16.68 -23.25 10.66
N ALA A 122 -16.86 -22.79 11.89
CA ALA A 122 -17.89 -23.29 12.80
C ALA A 122 -19.31 -23.08 12.24
N ALA A 123 -19.50 -22.03 11.44
CA ALA A 123 -20.75 -21.76 10.74
C ALA A 123 -20.90 -22.52 9.40
N GLY A 124 -19.99 -23.45 9.08
CA GLY A 124 -20.07 -24.27 7.86
C GLY A 124 -19.92 -23.49 6.56
N ARG A 125 -19.30 -22.30 6.59
CA ARG A 125 -19.09 -21.44 5.42
C ARG A 125 -17.61 -21.33 5.06
N ASP A 126 -17.29 -20.97 3.82
CA ASP A 126 -15.89 -20.66 3.54
C ASP A 126 -15.45 -19.40 4.27
N ALA A 127 -14.17 -19.41 4.66
CA ALA A 127 -13.52 -18.23 5.20
C ALA A 127 -13.36 -17.15 4.13
N TYR A 128 -13.27 -15.90 4.55
CA TYR A 128 -13.04 -14.78 3.65
C TYR A 128 -12.37 -13.60 4.33
N LEU A 129 -11.67 -12.77 3.54
CA LEU A 129 -11.08 -11.52 4.02
C LEU A 129 -12.15 -10.43 4.05
N ARG A 130 -12.27 -9.78 5.19
CA ARG A 130 -13.29 -8.75 5.44
C ARG A 130 -12.80 -7.39 4.99
N ALA A 131 -13.65 -6.63 4.31
CA ALA A 131 -13.38 -5.28 3.83
C ALA A 131 -12.97 -4.34 4.96
N GLY A 132 -13.55 -4.51 6.15
CA GLY A 132 -13.19 -3.74 7.33
C GLY A 132 -11.72 -3.90 7.75
N TRP A 133 -11.06 -5.01 7.43
CA TRP A 133 -9.65 -5.21 7.79
C TRP A 133 -8.69 -4.32 6.99
N MET A 134 -9.14 -3.75 5.88
CA MET A 134 -8.36 -2.80 5.08
C MET A 134 -8.38 -1.37 5.64
N LEU A 135 -9.10 -1.10 6.74
CA LEU A 135 -9.12 0.23 7.35
C LEU A 135 -7.85 0.46 8.18
N GLY A 136 -7.19 1.61 7.99
CA GLY A 136 -5.89 1.92 8.59
C GLY A 136 -5.90 1.96 10.12
N GLU A 137 -6.97 2.47 10.73
CA GLU A 137 -7.17 2.45 12.18
C GLU A 137 -7.47 1.06 12.73
N ARG A 138 -7.89 0.12 11.87
CA ARG A 138 -8.35 -1.18 12.32
C ARG A 138 -7.18 -2.10 12.64
N CYS A 139 -6.84 -2.16 13.91
CA CYS A 139 -5.82 -3.02 14.48
C CYS A 139 -6.41 -4.11 15.39
N ILE A 140 -7.62 -3.90 15.91
CA ILE A 140 -8.36 -4.87 16.73
C ILE A 140 -9.62 -5.30 16.00
N CYS A 141 -9.88 -6.60 15.97
CA CYS A 141 -11.11 -7.16 15.46
C CYS A 141 -12.28 -6.75 16.36
N PRO A 142 -13.29 -6.01 15.86
CA PRO A 142 -14.43 -5.60 16.69
C PRO A 142 -15.31 -6.77 17.14
N MET A 143 -15.26 -7.90 16.42
CA MET A 143 -16.06 -9.09 16.74
C MET A 143 -15.45 -9.94 17.84
N HIS A 144 -14.12 -9.98 17.92
CA HIS A 144 -13.40 -10.90 18.82
C HIS A 144 -12.54 -10.19 19.86
N GLY A 145 -12.38 -8.87 19.77
CA GLY A 145 -11.55 -8.10 20.70
C GLY A 145 -10.06 -8.49 20.66
N ARG A 146 -9.57 -9.09 19.56
CA ARG A 146 -8.18 -9.51 19.40
C ARG A 146 -7.46 -8.65 18.36
N LEU A 147 -6.17 -8.40 18.58
CA LEU A 147 -5.31 -7.80 17.55
C LEU A 147 -5.35 -8.60 16.25
N LEU A 148 -5.37 -7.89 15.13
CA LEU A 148 -5.27 -8.52 13.82
C LEU A 148 -3.83 -9.01 13.57
N HIS A 149 -3.69 -10.11 12.87
CA HIS A 149 -2.40 -10.63 12.44
C HIS A 149 -2.04 -10.06 11.07
N ASP A 150 -0.92 -9.36 10.99
CA ASP A 150 -0.28 -8.94 9.74
C ASP A 150 0.95 -9.80 9.40
N ARG A 151 1.28 -10.77 10.25
CA ARG A 151 2.36 -11.75 10.05
C ARG A 151 1.86 -13.15 10.31
N CYS A 152 2.41 -14.11 9.59
CA CYS A 152 2.15 -15.51 9.84
C CYS A 152 2.76 -15.93 11.19
N VAL A 153 1.99 -16.58 12.05
CA VAL A 153 2.47 -17.08 13.36
C VAL A 153 3.50 -18.20 13.23
N SER A 154 3.55 -18.89 12.08
CA SER A 154 4.48 -20.01 11.85
C SER A 154 5.77 -19.59 11.16
N CYS A 155 5.70 -18.75 10.11
CA CYS A 155 6.90 -18.35 9.36
C CYS A 155 7.34 -16.90 9.61
N HIS A 156 6.59 -16.12 10.39
CA HIS A 156 6.83 -14.71 10.76
C HIS A 156 6.97 -13.71 9.60
N ARG A 157 6.86 -14.18 8.36
CA ARG A 157 6.76 -13.35 7.16
C ARG A 157 5.46 -12.56 7.20
N GLN A 158 5.48 -11.42 6.51
CA GLN A 158 4.29 -10.63 6.28
C GLN A 158 3.19 -11.50 5.69
N LEU A 159 1.98 -11.38 6.21
CA LEU A 159 0.90 -12.26 5.84
C LEU A 159 0.40 -11.93 4.43
N SER A 160 0.54 -12.91 3.55
CA SER A 160 -0.21 -13.04 2.31
C SER A 160 -1.11 -14.25 2.47
N VAL A 161 -2.40 -14.09 2.19
CA VAL A 161 -3.41 -15.15 2.39
C VAL A 161 -3.75 -15.76 1.04
N ALA A 162 -3.59 -17.07 0.95
CA ALA A 162 -4.14 -17.89 -0.11
C ALA A 162 -5.35 -18.67 0.41
N PHE A 163 -6.23 -19.10 -0.49
CA PHE A 163 -7.32 -20.00 -0.16
C PHE A 163 -7.05 -21.37 -0.78
N HIS A 164 -7.22 -22.42 0.02
CA HIS A 164 -7.17 -23.79 -0.44
C HIS A 164 -8.52 -24.45 -0.24
N LEU A 165 -8.95 -25.25 -1.21
CA LEU A 165 -10.14 -26.06 -1.05
C LEU A 165 -9.84 -27.23 -0.12
N HIS A 166 -10.56 -27.31 0.99
CA HIS A 166 -10.43 -28.40 1.96
C HIS A 166 -11.82 -28.77 2.50
N GLU A 167 -12.18 -30.05 2.38
CA GLU A 167 -13.50 -30.57 2.79
C GLU A 167 -14.67 -29.78 2.20
N GLY A 168 -14.56 -29.38 0.93
CA GLY A 168 -15.61 -28.60 0.26
C GLY A 168 -15.68 -27.13 0.67
N SER A 169 -14.82 -26.63 1.55
CA SER A 169 -14.76 -25.22 1.94
C SER A 169 -13.43 -24.56 1.58
N ALA A 170 -13.46 -23.27 1.24
CA ALA A 170 -12.23 -22.48 1.08
C ALA A 170 -11.64 -22.15 2.45
N ARG A 171 -10.43 -22.66 2.72
CA ARG A 171 -9.68 -22.45 3.97
C ARG A 171 -8.52 -21.49 3.73
N PRO A 172 -8.31 -20.51 4.62
CA PRO A 172 -7.24 -19.55 4.47
C PRO A 172 -5.91 -20.16 4.93
N ALA A 173 -4.86 -19.92 4.16
CA ALA A 173 -3.50 -20.35 4.47
C ALA A 173 -2.50 -19.24 4.19
N CYS A 174 -1.33 -19.32 4.81
CA CYS A 174 -0.23 -18.45 4.46
C CYS A 174 0.33 -18.82 3.08
N SER A 175 0.33 -17.89 2.12
CA SER A 175 0.87 -18.12 0.77
C SER A 175 2.36 -18.47 0.75
N HIS A 176 3.11 -18.21 1.83
CA HIS A 176 4.55 -18.48 1.92
C HIS A 176 4.90 -19.85 2.49
N CYS A 177 4.12 -20.35 3.45
CA CYS A 177 4.44 -21.62 4.14
C CYS A 177 3.30 -22.64 4.06
N ALA A 178 2.23 -22.33 3.34
CA ALA A 178 1.01 -23.12 3.19
C ALA A 178 0.30 -23.52 4.50
N ARG A 179 0.75 -23.01 5.65
CA ARG A 179 0.11 -23.32 6.93
C ARG A 179 -1.26 -22.67 6.99
N LEU A 180 -2.28 -23.48 7.31
CA LEU A 180 -3.64 -23.01 7.55
C LEU A 180 -3.66 -21.97 8.68
N LEU A 181 -4.43 -20.91 8.47
CA LEU A 181 -4.63 -19.82 9.43
C LEU A 181 -5.79 -20.17 10.37
N THR A 182 -5.58 -21.20 11.19
CA THR A 182 -6.55 -21.64 12.20
C THR A 182 -6.28 -20.97 13.54
N ASP A 183 -7.33 -20.67 14.30
CA ASP A 183 -7.17 -20.35 15.72
C ASP A 183 -6.71 -21.62 16.44
N ARG A 184 -5.51 -21.61 17.03
CA ARG A 184 -5.01 -22.72 17.86
C ARG A 184 -5.45 -22.60 19.32
N GLY A 185 -6.43 -21.76 19.63
CA GLY A 185 -7.04 -21.71 20.97
C GLY A 185 -6.09 -21.15 22.03
N GLY A 186 -5.24 -20.19 21.68
CA GLY A 186 -4.43 -19.46 22.67
C GLY A 186 -3.25 -20.24 23.26
N GLU A 187 -2.90 -21.42 22.75
CA GLU A 187 -1.62 -22.07 23.07
C GLU A 187 -0.45 -21.22 22.54
N GLY A 188 0.00 -20.27 23.35
CA GLY A 188 1.14 -19.39 23.09
C GLY A 188 0.79 -17.91 22.87
N ASP A 189 -0.47 -17.48 22.98
CA ASP A 189 -0.79 -16.06 22.99
C ASP A 189 -0.40 -15.49 24.37
N GLN A 190 0.55 -14.56 24.38
CA GLN A 190 0.84 -13.76 25.57
C GLN A 190 -0.48 -13.10 26.03
N PRO A 191 -0.78 -13.09 27.35
CA PRO A 191 -1.96 -12.40 27.86
C PRO A 191 -1.94 -10.96 27.35
N GLN A 192 -2.88 -10.61 26.48
CA GLN A 192 -3.06 -9.22 26.07
C GLN A 192 -3.66 -8.48 27.26
N ASP A 193 -3.11 -7.32 27.60
CA ASP A 193 -3.70 -6.44 28.61
C ASP A 193 -5.09 -6.02 28.12
N THR A 194 -6.12 -6.60 28.73
CA THR A 194 -7.52 -6.42 28.35
C THR A 194 -7.95 -4.96 28.44
N ALA A 195 -7.36 -4.18 29.35
CA ALA A 195 -7.66 -2.76 29.48
C ALA A 195 -7.11 -1.97 28.29
N LEU A 196 -5.84 -2.21 27.92
CA LEU A 196 -5.24 -1.56 26.74
C LEU A 196 -5.98 -1.92 25.45
N VAL A 197 -6.37 -3.19 25.29
CA VAL A 197 -7.18 -3.63 24.15
C VAL A 197 -8.53 -2.92 24.11
N ALA A 198 -9.23 -2.81 25.24
CA ALA A 198 -10.50 -2.11 25.31
C ALA A 198 -10.36 -0.62 24.94
N THR A 199 -9.34 0.06 25.49
CA THR A 199 -9.05 1.48 25.19
C THR A 199 -8.74 1.70 23.71
N ALA A 200 -7.87 0.87 23.13
CA ALA A 200 -7.54 0.98 21.71
C ALA A 200 -8.75 0.64 20.81
N LEU A 201 -9.59 -0.32 21.19
CA LEU A 201 -10.81 -0.65 20.46
C LEU A 201 -11.82 0.49 20.49
N ALA A 202 -12.03 1.12 21.65
CA ALA A 202 -12.90 2.29 21.78
C ALA A 202 -12.38 3.46 20.94
N THR A 203 -11.06 3.69 20.94
CA THR A 203 -10.41 4.73 20.11
C THR A 203 -10.55 4.43 18.62
N GLN A 204 -10.34 3.18 18.21
CA GLN A 204 -10.57 2.71 16.85
C GLN A 204 -12.01 2.98 16.41
N GLN A 205 -13.01 2.65 17.25
CA GLN A 205 -14.43 2.85 16.94
C GLN A 205 -14.78 4.33 16.77
N ARG A 206 -14.26 5.21 17.64
CA ARG A 206 -14.44 6.67 17.51
C ARG A 206 -13.86 7.19 16.21
N ILE A 207 -12.63 6.81 15.88
CA ILE A 207 -11.99 7.19 14.61
C ILE A 207 -12.81 6.70 13.41
N THR A 208 -13.25 5.43 13.43
CA THR A 208 -14.08 4.88 12.35
C THR A 208 -15.38 5.67 12.19
N ALA A 209 -16.04 6.07 13.28
CA ALA A 209 -17.27 6.85 13.24
C ALA A 209 -17.02 8.25 12.64
N SER A 210 -16.00 8.97 13.10
CA SER A 210 -15.65 10.30 12.58
C SER A 210 -15.28 10.28 11.09
N LEU A 211 -14.58 9.24 10.61
CA LEU A 211 -14.17 9.14 9.20
C LEU A 211 -15.29 8.71 8.25
N ASN A 212 -16.29 8.00 8.76
CA ASN A 212 -17.42 7.55 7.95
C ASN A 212 -18.56 8.58 7.92
N GLY A 213 -18.59 9.53 8.85
CA GLY A 213 -19.53 10.65 8.85
C GLY A 213 -19.10 11.79 7.92
N GLU A 214 -20.04 12.65 7.54
CA GLU A 214 -19.81 13.88 6.78
C GLU A 214 -19.32 15.01 7.70
N ASN A 215 -18.19 14.83 8.40
CA ASN A 215 -17.79 15.73 9.47
C ASN A 215 -16.35 16.29 9.26
N PRO A 216 -16.10 17.61 9.44
CA PRO A 216 -14.75 18.22 9.42
C PRO A 216 -13.76 17.68 10.47
N GLU A 217 -14.16 16.73 11.31
CA GLU A 217 -13.31 16.04 12.28
C GLU A 217 -12.16 15.24 11.65
N GLY A 218 -12.30 14.82 10.39
CA GLY A 218 -11.26 14.10 9.67
C GLY A 218 -9.93 14.85 9.62
N ASP A 219 -9.96 16.16 9.32
CA ASP A 219 -8.76 16.99 9.22
C ASP A 219 -8.05 17.15 10.58
N ARG A 220 -8.83 17.25 11.67
CA ARG A 220 -8.28 17.34 13.03
C ARG A 220 -7.60 16.04 13.43
N LEU A 221 -8.22 14.91 13.11
CA LEU A 221 -7.69 13.59 13.36
C LEU A 221 -6.38 13.36 12.58
N GLU A 222 -6.36 13.69 11.29
CA GLU A 222 -5.16 13.62 10.46
C GLU A 222 -4.04 14.48 11.04
N LYS A 223 -4.35 15.73 11.44
CA LYS A 223 -3.38 16.62 12.06
C LYS A 223 -2.80 16.02 13.34
N ALA A 224 -3.63 15.52 14.24
CA ALA A 224 -3.19 14.91 15.50
C ALA A 224 -2.32 13.66 15.28
N LEU A 225 -2.71 12.76 14.38
CA LEU A 225 -1.88 11.60 14.00
C LEU A 225 -0.56 12.03 13.35
N SER A 226 -0.60 13.06 12.52
CA SER A 226 0.61 13.61 11.88
C SER A 226 1.57 14.23 12.89
N VAL A 227 1.06 14.79 14.00
CA VAL A 227 1.89 15.31 15.10
C VAL A 227 2.64 14.17 15.80
N LEU A 228 1.94 13.08 16.15
CA LEU A 228 2.58 11.92 16.79
C LEU A 228 3.71 11.35 15.92
N TRP A 229 3.51 11.30 14.61
CA TRP A 229 4.49 10.77 13.67
C TRP A 229 5.38 11.84 13.02
N ALA A 230 5.31 13.11 13.46
CA ALA A 230 6.20 14.16 12.96
C ALA A 230 7.65 13.91 13.40
N PRO A 231 8.67 14.30 12.62
CA PRO A 231 10.05 14.25 13.07
C PRO A 231 10.23 15.04 14.38
N LEU A 232 10.95 14.48 15.33
CA LEU A 232 11.23 15.10 16.62
C LEU A 232 12.32 16.16 16.46
N ASP A 233 12.01 17.42 16.80
CA ASP A 233 12.87 18.62 16.84
C ASP A 233 13.48 19.07 15.50
N HIS A 234 13.89 18.13 14.64
CA HIS A 234 14.56 18.40 13.38
C HIS A 234 13.88 17.67 12.22
N PRO A 235 13.62 18.32 11.07
CA PRO A 235 12.88 17.70 9.95
C PRO A 235 13.53 16.44 9.35
N ALA A 236 14.85 16.29 9.47
CA ALA A 236 15.58 15.11 9.02
C ALA A 236 15.64 13.98 10.07
N ALA A 237 15.04 14.16 11.25
CA ALA A 237 15.06 13.16 12.30
C ALA A 237 14.24 11.93 11.88
N ALA A 238 14.86 10.75 12.01
CA ALA A 238 14.18 9.46 11.86
C ALA A 238 13.33 9.09 13.09
N ARG A 239 13.36 9.92 14.15
CA ARG A 239 12.67 9.70 15.42
C ARG A 239 11.37 10.52 15.42
N PRO A 240 10.18 9.91 15.53
CA PRO A 240 8.93 10.64 15.65
C PRO A 240 8.73 11.27 17.04
N VAL A 241 7.83 12.24 17.15
CA VAL A 241 7.38 12.83 18.42
C VAL A 241 6.77 11.78 19.37
N LEU A 242 6.16 10.72 18.82
CA LEU A 242 5.70 9.54 19.55
C LEU A 242 6.80 8.94 20.45
N ALA A 243 8.08 9.14 20.11
CA ALA A 243 9.19 8.71 20.94
C ALA A 243 9.25 9.37 22.33
N LEU A 244 8.62 10.54 22.50
CA LEU A 244 8.51 11.20 23.81
C LEU A 244 7.45 10.54 24.68
N TRP A 245 6.42 9.92 24.08
CA TRP A 245 5.36 9.21 24.81
C TRP A 245 5.89 7.93 25.47
N PHE A 246 6.81 7.21 24.83
CA PHE A 246 7.50 6.07 25.47
C PHE A 246 8.36 6.48 26.66
N ASN A 247 8.78 7.75 26.75
CA ASN A 247 9.65 8.28 27.80
C ASN A 247 10.98 7.51 27.98
N GLU A 248 11.48 6.87 26.91
CA GLU A 248 12.73 6.10 26.93
C GLU A 248 13.89 6.90 26.32
N ALA A 249 14.95 7.10 27.11
CA ALA A 249 16.17 7.75 26.65
C ALA A 249 16.87 6.90 25.58
N GLY A 250 17.25 7.53 24.46
CA GLY A 250 17.99 6.84 23.39
C GLY A 250 17.14 5.95 22.48
N TRP A 251 15.81 5.93 22.64
CA TRP A 251 14.92 5.17 21.76
C TRP A 251 15.14 5.52 20.29
N ARG A 252 15.24 4.50 19.43
CA ARG A 252 15.42 4.63 17.98
C ARG A 252 14.22 4.06 17.26
N CYS A 253 13.74 4.80 16.26
CA CYS A 253 12.63 4.34 15.42
C CYS A 253 13.03 3.10 14.62
N PRO A 254 12.32 1.98 14.80
CA PRO A 254 12.61 0.75 14.08
C PRO A 254 12.50 0.95 12.55
N ASP A 255 13.35 0.25 11.82
CA ASP A 255 13.47 0.43 10.36
C ASP A 255 12.17 0.09 9.62
N ASP A 256 11.35 -0.80 10.17
CA ASP A 256 10.08 -1.23 9.57
C ASP A 256 8.96 -0.19 9.66
N VAL A 257 9.13 0.87 10.46
CA VAL A 257 8.18 1.99 10.60
C VAL A 257 8.78 3.36 10.38
N ARG A 258 10.09 3.45 10.14
CA ARG A 258 10.78 4.72 9.89
C ARG A 258 10.20 5.49 8.70
N HIS A 259 9.63 4.81 7.71
CA HIS A 259 8.98 5.44 6.56
C HIS A 259 7.70 6.22 6.92
N ALA A 260 7.08 5.91 8.06
CA ALA A 260 5.87 6.60 8.52
C ALA A 260 6.20 7.94 9.19
N VAL A 261 7.46 8.20 9.55
CA VAL A 261 7.88 9.46 10.16
C VAL A 261 7.75 10.59 9.15
N GLY A 262 6.93 11.60 9.48
CA GLY A 262 6.55 12.70 8.60
C GLY A 262 5.37 12.42 7.67
N ALA A 263 4.77 11.23 7.72
CA ALA A 263 3.54 10.91 6.97
C ALA A 263 2.33 11.66 7.55
N ALA A 264 1.37 12.02 6.68
CA ALA A 264 0.15 12.74 7.10
C ALA A 264 -0.79 11.79 7.85
N THR A 265 -0.88 10.58 7.33
CA THR A 265 -1.85 9.55 7.68
C THR A 265 -1.11 8.23 7.78
N PRO A 266 -0.38 8.01 8.89
CA PRO A 266 0.59 6.91 9.00
C PRO A 266 -0.08 5.56 9.18
N LEU A 267 -1.29 5.50 9.77
CA LEU A 267 -1.94 4.26 10.21
C LEU A 267 -2.04 3.19 9.10
N GLY A 268 -2.43 3.58 7.88
CA GLY A 268 -2.51 2.65 6.74
C GLY A 268 -1.16 2.07 6.29
N GLN A 269 -0.04 2.66 6.70
CA GLN A 269 1.32 2.24 6.35
C GLN A 269 2.04 1.52 7.49
N LEU A 270 1.42 1.47 8.68
CA LEU A 270 2.00 0.86 9.87
C LEU A 270 1.61 -0.63 9.97
N PRO A 271 2.51 -1.47 10.51
CA PRO A 271 2.15 -2.79 11.03
C PRO A 271 1.09 -2.70 12.13
N VAL A 272 0.33 -3.77 12.36
CA VAL A 272 -0.80 -3.80 13.31
C VAL A 272 -0.37 -3.40 14.72
N ARG A 273 0.77 -3.91 15.20
CA ARG A 273 1.32 -3.53 16.52
C ARG A 273 1.56 -2.01 16.65
N TRP A 274 2.00 -1.36 15.58
CA TRP A 274 2.31 0.07 15.59
C TRP A 274 1.07 0.92 15.43
N ARG A 275 0.05 0.42 14.73
CA ARG A 275 -1.30 1.01 14.76
C ARG A 275 -1.84 0.99 16.18
N PHE A 276 -1.78 -0.15 16.86
CA PHE A 276 -2.24 -0.32 18.23
C PHE A 276 -1.56 0.67 19.19
N ILE A 277 -0.23 0.73 19.18
CA ILE A 277 0.53 1.72 19.98
C ILE A 277 0.13 3.15 19.64
N THR A 278 -0.02 3.46 18.34
CA THR A 278 -0.44 4.80 17.90
C THR A 278 -1.82 5.16 18.44
N LEU A 279 -2.77 4.22 18.48
CA LEU A 279 -4.10 4.46 19.03
C LEU A 279 -4.08 4.69 20.55
N LEU A 280 -3.24 3.96 21.29
CA LEU A 280 -3.06 4.17 22.73
C LEU A 280 -2.48 5.56 23.01
N ALA A 281 -1.39 5.91 22.32
CA ALA A 281 -0.77 7.22 22.46
C ALA A 281 -1.70 8.35 22.01
N PHE A 282 -2.52 8.11 20.97
CA PHE A 282 -3.51 9.06 20.53
C PHE A 282 -4.56 9.34 21.61
N ASP A 283 -5.09 8.30 22.23
CA ASP A 283 -6.06 8.45 23.32
C ASP A 283 -5.47 9.15 24.54
N ASP A 284 -4.26 8.77 24.97
CA ASP A 284 -3.60 9.37 26.12
C ASP A 284 -3.24 10.86 25.91
N VAL A 285 -2.73 11.19 24.72
CA VAL A 285 -2.29 12.56 24.40
C VAL A 285 -3.47 13.50 24.14
N PHE A 286 -4.48 13.02 23.42
CA PHE A 286 -5.52 13.89 22.88
C PHE A 286 -6.92 13.63 23.43
N GLY A 287 -7.19 12.43 23.93
CA GLY A 287 -8.45 12.01 24.54
C GLY A 287 -9.66 12.17 23.62
N THR A 288 -10.83 12.30 24.24
CA THR A 288 -12.11 12.62 23.56
C THR A 288 -12.22 14.09 23.13
N ARG A 289 -11.37 14.97 23.66
CA ARG A 289 -11.46 16.44 23.48
C ARG A 289 -11.21 16.92 22.05
N LEU A 290 -10.39 16.20 21.27
CA LEU A 290 -10.15 16.52 19.85
C LEU A 290 -11.43 16.58 19.01
N LEU A 291 -12.45 15.81 19.40
CA LEU A 291 -13.73 15.75 18.70
C LEU A 291 -14.71 16.81 19.21
N GLY A 292 -14.59 17.23 20.48
CA GLY A 292 -15.50 18.18 21.15
C GLY A 292 -15.17 19.67 21.02
N GLY A 293 -14.04 20.05 20.42
CA GLY A 293 -13.65 21.47 20.23
C GLY A 293 -13.14 22.19 21.48
N GLU A 294 -12.98 21.48 22.60
CA GLU A 294 -12.29 21.99 23.79
C GLU A 294 -10.79 22.19 23.51
N GLY A 295 -10.17 23.11 24.25
CA GLY A 295 -8.73 23.41 24.11
C GLY A 295 -7.84 22.17 24.20
N LEU A 296 -6.71 22.21 23.49
CA LEU A 296 -5.79 21.08 23.36
C LEU A 296 -5.17 20.70 24.74
N PRO A 297 -5.07 19.41 25.10
CA PRO A 297 -4.44 18.99 26.36
C PRO A 297 -2.99 19.50 26.50
N PRO A 298 -2.48 19.75 27.72
CA PRO A 298 -1.11 20.23 27.94
C PRO A 298 -0.03 19.34 27.32
N LEU A 299 -0.22 18.01 27.41
CA LEU A 299 0.68 17.03 26.80
C LEU A 299 0.66 17.16 25.27
N ALA A 300 -0.52 17.23 24.66
CA ALA A 300 -0.65 17.47 23.23
C ALA A 300 0.03 18.79 22.80
N ALA A 301 -0.13 19.87 23.57
CA ALA A 301 0.50 21.15 23.28
C ALA A 301 2.03 21.08 23.39
N HIS A 302 2.54 20.34 24.37
CA HIS A 302 3.96 20.05 24.51
C HIS A 302 4.51 19.28 23.30
N LEU A 303 3.86 18.19 22.92
CA LEU A 303 4.25 17.36 21.77
C LEU A 303 4.19 18.14 20.45
N MET A 304 3.19 18.99 20.26
CA MET A 304 3.09 19.86 19.08
C MET A 304 4.26 20.84 18.96
N ARG A 305 4.81 21.36 20.08
CA ARG A 305 5.99 22.23 20.03
C ARG A 305 7.28 21.49 19.64
N ARG A 306 7.33 20.19 19.91
CA ARG A 306 8.47 19.32 19.59
C ARG A 306 8.36 18.71 18.17
N ALA A 307 7.20 18.80 17.55
CA ALA A 307 6.98 18.37 16.18
C ALA A 307 7.69 19.33 15.21
N ALA A 308 8.75 18.84 14.57
CA ALA A 308 9.41 19.60 13.52
C ALA A 308 8.42 19.84 12.36
N PRO A 309 8.46 21.02 11.72
CA PRO A 309 7.63 21.28 10.57
C PRO A 309 7.92 20.23 9.51
N ARG A 310 6.84 19.70 8.91
CA ARG A 310 6.96 18.75 7.83
C ARG A 310 7.70 19.46 6.72
N GLN A 311 8.93 19.02 6.44
CA GLN A 311 9.48 19.27 5.12
C GLN A 311 8.57 18.53 4.17
N ILE A 312 7.66 19.27 3.53
CA ILE A 312 7.13 18.85 2.24
C ILE A 312 8.40 18.73 1.41
N ARG A 313 8.95 17.51 1.34
CA ARG A 313 9.82 17.14 0.25
C ARG A 313 8.90 17.23 -0.97
N PHE A 314 8.71 18.45 -1.48
CA PHE A 314 8.86 18.63 -2.90
C PHE A 314 10.13 17.86 -3.19
N SER A 315 9.99 16.76 -3.92
CA SER A 315 11.13 16.21 -4.60
C SER A 315 11.59 17.31 -5.56
N SER A 316 12.33 18.28 -5.02
CA SER A 316 13.16 19.23 -5.73
C SER A 316 14.53 18.59 -5.98
N ARG A 317 14.58 17.25 -6.03
CA ARG A 317 15.13 16.70 -7.26
C ARG A 317 14.30 17.28 -8.39
N ARG A 318 14.71 18.47 -8.85
CA ARG A 318 14.60 18.83 -10.27
C ARG A 318 14.85 17.52 -10.98
N PRO A 319 13.90 17.01 -11.79
CA PRO A 319 14.25 16.02 -12.78
C PRO A 319 15.42 16.66 -13.51
N SER A 320 16.63 16.15 -13.30
CA SER A 320 17.78 16.53 -14.09
C SER A 320 17.39 16.14 -15.52
N GLY A 321 16.94 17.13 -16.28
CA GLY A 321 16.35 16.96 -17.60
C GLY A 321 14.94 16.36 -17.57
N GLN A 322 13.98 17.08 -18.13
CA GLN A 322 13.16 16.45 -19.16
C GLN A 322 14.14 15.91 -20.22
N ALA A 323 14.71 14.74 -20.00
CA ALA A 323 15.22 13.95 -21.10
C ALA A 323 13.99 13.69 -21.95
N LEU A 324 13.90 14.36 -23.10
CA LEU A 324 12.96 14.00 -24.16
C LEU A 324 12.94 12.47 -24.19
N LYS A 325 11.76 11.87 -23.99
CA LYS A 325 11.61 10.42 -24.07
C LYS A 325 12.15 10.01 -25.45
N ARG A 326 13.31 9.35 -25.46
CA ARG A 326 13.93 8.84 -26.68
C ARG A 326 12.89 7.97 -27.40
N SER A 327 12.79 8.15 -28.71
CA SER A 327 11.86 7.34 -29.51
C SER A 327 12.28 5.87 -29.49
N SER A 328 11.35 4.96 -29.75
CA SER A 328 11.64 3.52 -29.84
C SER A 328 12.78 3.21 -30.83
N ALA A 329 12.82 3.93 -31.96
CA ALA A 329 13.88 3.81 -32.97
C ALA A 329 15.27 4.25 -32.47
N GLU A 330 15.33 5.21 -31.54
CA GLU A 330 16.59 5.62 -30.90
C GLU A 330 17.07 4.58 -29.89
N TYR A 331 16.16 3.98 -29.12
CA TYR A 331 16.50 2.86 -28.24
C TYR A 331 17.03 1.66 -29.01
N GLU A 332 16.43 1.36 -30.16
CA GLU A 332 16.87 0.25 -31.00
C GLU A 332 18.28 0.50 -31.55
N ARG A 333 18.57 1.73 -32.00
CA ARG A 333 19.90 2.13 -32.46
C ARG A 333 20.94 2.05 -31.35
N LEU A 334 20.59 2.52 -30.15
CA LEU A 334 21.45 2.46 -28.98
C LEU A 334 21.75 1.02 -28.57
N ALA A 335 20.74 0.14 -28.58
CA ALA A 335 20.91 -1.27 -28.30
C ALA A 335 21.88 -1.93 -29.29
N ARG A 336 21.73 -1.67 -30.60
CA ARG A 336 22.67 -2.19 -31.61
C ARG A 336 24.09 -1.68 -31.40
N GLN A 337 24.27 -0.41 -31.01
CA GLN A 337 25.59 0.16 -30.71
C GLN A 337 26.25 -0.47 -29.47
N ILE A 338 25.48 -0.69 -28.39
CA ILE A 338 25.98 -1.35 -27.18
C ILE A 338 26.40 -2.79 -27.46
N LEU A 339 25.61 -3.52 -28.25
CA LEU A 339 25.89 -4.91 -28.60
C LEU A 339 27.12 -5.04 -29.51
N ALA A 340 27.38 -4.04 -30.35
CA ALA A 340 28.55 -3.98 -31.23
C ALA A 340 29.81 -3.44 -30.54
N ASP A 341 29.72 -2.98 -29.28
CA ASP A 341 30.85 -2.42 -28.54
C ASP A 341 31.93 -3.51 -28.29
N PRO A 342 33.21 -3.25 -28.62
CA PRO A 342 34.30 -4.21 -28.41
C PRO A 342 34.43 -4.67 -26.95
N GLY A 343 34.11 -3.81 -25.99
CA GLY A 343 34.05 -4.11 -24.56
C GLY A 343 32.89 -5.04 -24.19
N TRP A 344 31.75 -4.94 -24.89
CA TRP A 344 30.63 -5.87 -24.72
C TRP A 344 30.98 -7.28 -25.22
N ILE A 345 31.66 -7.35 -26.37
CA ILE A 345 32.14 -8.61 -26.97
C ILE A 345 33.24 -9.22 -26.11
N ALA A 346 34.22 -8.44 -25.66
CA ALA A 346 35.28 -8.91 -24.78
C ALA A 346 34.74 -9.40 -23.42
N ALA A 347 33.69 -8.76 -22.89
CA ALA A 347 33.06 -9.17 -21.63
C ALA A 347 32.45 -10.57 -21.68
N ALA A 348 32.16 -11.12 -22.86
CA ALA A 348 31.63 -12.48 -23.01
C ALA A 348 32.58 -13.55 -22.46
N LYS A 349 33.90 -13.31 -22.49
CA LYS A 349 34.95 -14.22 -22.00
C LYS A 349 35.20 -14.11 -20.49
N LEU A 350 34.49 -13.23 -19.78
CA LEU A 350 34.68 -12.99 -18.34
C LEU A 350 33.74 -13.86 -17.46
N PRO A 351 34.13 -14.13 -16.20
CA PRO A 351 33.26 -14.77 -15.22
C PRO A 351 31.95 -14.00 -14.99
N PRO A 352 30.83 -14.68 -14.64
CA PRO A 352 29.48 -14.11 -14.66
C PRO A 352 29.34 -12.75 -13.99
N ARG A 353 29.81 -12.62 -12.74
CA ARG A 353 29.71 -11.38 -11.96
C ARG A 353 30.52 -10.22 -12.54
N LYS A 354 31.68 -10.49 -13.17
CA LYS A 354 32.51 -9.43 -13.79
C LYS A 354 31.91 -9.00 -15.13
N ARG A 355 31.40 -9.95 -15.92
CA ARG A 355 30.69 -9.71 -17.17
C ARG A 355 29.46 -8.82 -16.96
N GLU A 356 28.63 -9.12 -15.97
CA GLU A 356 27.45 -8.31 -15.64
C GLU A 356 27.79 -6.87 -15.25
N ARG A 357 28.84 -6.67 -14.45
CA ARG A 357 29.30 -5.31 -14.08
C ARG A 357 29.81 -4.51 -15.28
N VAL A 358 30.58 -5.13 -16.17
CA VAL A 358 31.09 -4.45 -17.38
C VAL A 358 29.93 -4.07 -18.30
N ARG A 359 28.99 -5.00 -18.51
CA ARG A 359 27.79 -4.75 -19.33
C ARG A 359 26.88 -3.67 -18.75
N ALA A 360 26.65 -3.68 -17.43
CA ALA A 360 25.88 -2.64 -16.76
C ALA A 360 26.51 -1.26 -16.94
N ARG A 361 27.83 -1.14 -16.78
CA ARG A 361 28.55 0.13 -16.99
C ARG A 361 28.46 0.64 -18.43
N LEU A 362 28.50 -0.25 -19.43
CA LEU A 362 28.35 0.13 -20.83
C LEU A 362 26.92 0.63 -21.12
N ILE A 363 25.91 -0.04 -20.55
CA ILE A 363 24.51 0.39 -20.64
C ILE A 363 24.32 1.76 -19.99
N ASP A 364 24.83 1.95 -18.77
CA ASP A 364 24.73 3.22 -18.05
C ASP A 364 25.43 4.36 -18.80
N ALA A 365 26.63 4.10 -19.34
CA ALA A 365 27.38 5.09 -20.12
C ALA A 365 26.68 5.44 -21.44
N ALA A 366 26.02 4.49 -22.10
CA ALA A 366 25.27 4.71 -23.32
C ALA A 366 23.99 5.53 -23.06
N LEU A 367 23.29 5.25 -21.97
CA LEU A 367 22.08 5.98 -21.57
C LEU A 367 22.39 7.41 -21.10
N ALA A 368 23.57 7.64 -20.52
CA ALA A 368 24.04 8.94 -20.05
C ALA A 368 24.45 9.91 -21.17
N ARG A 369 24.72 9.44 -22.40
CA ARG A 369 25.04 10.33 -23.54
C ARG A 369 23.74 10.93 -24.10
N ASN A 370 23.59 12.26 -24.00
CA ASN A 370 22.44 12.97 -24.59
C ASN A 370 22.36 12.74 -26.11
N PRO A 371 21.14 12.67 -26.70
CA PRO A 371 21.01 12.52 -28.15
C PRO A 371 21.60 13.75 -28.85
N PRO A 372 22.22 13.61 -30.04
CA PRO A 372 22.51 14.76 -30.89
C PRO A 372 21.20 15.43 -31.28
N ALA A 373 21.16 16.77 -31.20
CA ALA A 373 20.01 17.55 -31.67
C ALA A 373 19.67 17.18 -33.12
N SER A 374 18.39 16.92 -33.40
CA SER A 374 17.93 16.58 -34.75
C SER A 374 18.24 17.73 -35.74
N PRO A 375 18.64 17.43 -36.99
CA PRO A 375 18.91 18.45 -38.00
C PRO A 375 17.59 18.95 -38.58
N GLY A 376 17.24 20.21 -38.29
CA GLY A 376 16.02 20.81 -38.85
C GLY A 376 15.49 21.99 -38.06
N ALA A 377 16.26 23.07 -37.95
CA ALA A 377 15.72 24.38 -37.65
C ALA A 377 16.53 25.41 -38.44
N THR A 378 15.98 25.76 -39.60
CA THR A 378 16.48 26.75 -40.53
C THR A 378 16.69 28.08 -39.81
N LEU A 379 17.91 28.60 -39.90
CA LEU A 379 18.26 29.97 -39.51
C LEU A 379 17.42 30.95 -40.33
N SER A 380 16.67 31.83 -39.67
CA SER A 380 16.24 33.10 -40.26
C SER A 380 17.01 34.25 -39.60
N PRO A 381 17.53 35.21 -40.38
CA PRO A 381 18.42 36.24 -39.89
C PRO A 381 17.64 37.36 -39.18
N LYS A 382 18.24 37.88 -38.11
CA LYS A 382 17.75 39.05 -37.36
C LYS A 382 18.24 40.32 -38.07
N PRO A 383 17.40 41.33 -38.34
CA PRO A 383 17.88 42.60 -38.85
C PRO A 383 18.48 43.45 -37.70
N PRO A 384 19.41 44.37 -38.01
CA PRO A 384 20.07 45.19 -37.01
C PRO A 384 19.17 46.39 -36.63
N SER A 385 19.19 46.77 -35.36
CA SER A 385 18.77 48.10 -34.92
C SER A 385 19.70 48.54 -33.79
N ASP A 386 20.67 49.32 -34.21
CA ASP A 386 21.23 50.53 -33.62
C ASP A 386 21.38 50.67 -32.10
N GLU A 387 22.63 50.98 -31.79
CA GLU A 387 23.16 51.56 -30.57
C GLU A 387 22.55 52.93 -30.23
N GLN A 388 22.92 53.37 -29.02
CA GLN A 388 22.89 54.73 -28.49
C GLN A 388 21.57 55.16 -27.84
N ALA A 389 21.55 55.84 -26.70
CA ALA A 389 22.50 56.14 -25.65
C ALA A 389 21.68 56.90 -24.56
N ILE A 390 22.30 57.12 -23.39
CA ILE A 390 22.08 58.33 -22.56
C ILE A 390 20.80 58.37 -21.67
N GLN A 391 21.04 58.06 -20.38
CA GLN A 391 21.11 59.01 -19.26
C GLN A 391 19.84 59.53 -18.54
N LYS A 392 19.92 59.38 -17.20
CA LYS A 392 19.37 60.20 -16.08
C LYS A 392 17.86 60.52 -16.06
N CYS A 393 17.16 60.05 -15.02
CA CYS A 393 17.03 60.70 -13.71
C CYS A 393 16.53 59.69 -12.68
#